data_AF-A0A7C2P9K0-F1
#
_entry.id   AF-A0A7C2P9K0-F1
#
_cell.length_a   1.000
_cell.length_b   1.000
_cell.length_c   1.000
_cell.angle_alpha   90.00
_cell.angle_beta   90.00
_cell.angle_gamma   90.00
#
_symmetry.space_group_name_H-M   'P 1'
#
loop_
_entity.id
_entity.type
_entity.pdbx_description
1 polymer ?
#
loop_
_entity_poly.entity_id
_entity_poly.type
_entity_poly.pdbx_seq_one_letter_code
_entity_poly.pdbx_strand_id
1 'polypeptide(L)'
;MPVSEDVLRLVRTVERLPSEDQDKILRMVDLLTLVPLPVQNRTQRMLRELLERQPDTKRECVAGVDDVLAYLERNAAMRPRTRSSVTNFDYVAVGKIRPS
;
A
#
# COMPACT_ATOMS: atom_id res chain seq x y z
N MET A 1 7.91 23.23 5.37
CA MET A 1 7.66 22.73 4.00
C MET A 1 6.17 22.54 3.86
N PRO A 2 5.49 23.15 2.87
CA PRO A 2 4.06 22.88 2.69
C PRO A 2 3.94 21.45 2.18
N VAL A 3 3.27 20.60 2.94
CA VAL A 3 2.88 19.28 2.45
C VAL A 3 2.01 19.53 1.22
N SER A 4 2.44 19.03 0.05
CA SER A 4 1.75 19.26 -1.22
C SER A 4 0.27 18.89 -1.06
N GLU A 5 -0.63 19.73 -1.57
CA GLU A 5 -2.08 19.56 -1.44
C GLU A 5 -2.55 18.20 -1.99
N ASP A 6 -1.83 17.68 -2.98
CA ASP A 6 -2.03 16.34 -3.54
C ASP A 6 -1.77 15.22 -2.52
N VAL A 7 -0.76 15.41 -1.66
CA VAL A 7 -0.44 14.46 -0.59
C VAL A 7 -1.53 14.48 0.48
N LEU A 8 -2.02 15.66 0.87
CA LEU A 8 -3.14 15.78 1.83
C LEU A 8 -4.44 15.18 1.27
N ARG A 9 -4.70 15.36 -0.03
CA ARG A 9 -5.85 14.78 -0.72
C ARG A 9 -5.76 13.25 -0.76
N LEU A 10 -4.57 12.72 -1.02
CA LEU A 10 -4.31 11.29 -0.99
C LEU A 10 -4.54 10.71 0.41
N VAL A 11 -3.96 11.33 1.45
CA VAL A 11 -4.12 10.88 2.85
C VAL A 11 -5.59 10.85 3.26
N ARG A 12 -6.35 11.92 2.99
CA ARG A 12 -7.79 11.98 3.31
C ARG A 12 -8.63 10.96 2.53
N THR A 13 -8.21 10.62 1.31
CA THR A 13 -8.91 9.62 0.49
C THR A 13 -8.64 8.22 1.05
N VAL A 14 -7.40 7.93 1.43
CA VAL A 14 -7.03 6.66 2.07
C VAL A 14 -7.71 6.52 3.43
N GLU A 15 -7.70 7.55 4.28
CA GLU A 15 -8.33 7.52 5.62
C GLU A 15 -9.83 7.16 5.59
N ARG A 16 -10.51 7.43 4.47
CA ARG A 16 -11.94 7.12 4.27
C ARG A 16 -12.21 5.70 3.80
N LEU A 17 -11.17 4.92 3.47
CA LEU A 17 -11.32 3.54 3.06
C LEU A 17 -11.51 2.63 4.29
N PRO A 18 -12.14 1.46 4.14
CA PRO A 18 -12.07 0.40 5.15
C PRO A 18 -10.61 0.09 5.52
N SER A 19 -10.32 -0.20 6.79
CA SER A 19 -8.95 -0.41 7.29
C SER A 19 -8.13 -1.40 6.46
N GLU A 20 -8.74 -2.51 6.02
CA GLU A 20 -8.09 -3.50 5.15
C GLU A 20 -7.66 -2.90 3.79
N ASP A 21 -8.48 -2.03 3.21
CA ASP A 21 -8.18 -1.37 1.93
C ASP A 21 -7.08 -0.29 2.13
N GLN A 22 -6.99 0.32 3.32
CA GLN A 22 -5.90 1.24 3.68
C GLN A 22 -4.55 0.53 3.77
N ASP A 23 -4.52 -0.60 4.47
CA ASP A 23 -3.31 -1.40 4.65
C ASP A 23 -2.73 -1.86 3.31
N LYS A 24 -3.60 -2.23 2.35
CA LYS A 24 -3.18 -2.61 0.99
C LYS A 24 -2.51 -1.46 0.26
N ILE A 25 -3.06 -0.24 0.34
CA ILE A 25 -2.47 0.94 -0.31
C ILE A 25 -1.13 1.30 0.33
N LEU A 26 -1.06 1.34 1.66
CA LEU A 26 0.17 1.64 2.39
C LEU A 26 1.27 0.63 2.07
N ARG A 27 0.93 -0.67 2.05
CA ARG A 27 1.85 -1.73 1.68
C ARG A 27 2.35 -1.62 0.24
N MET A 28 1.49 -1.22 -0.69
CA MET A 28 1.88 -1.00 -2.08
C MET A 28 2.87 0.15 -2.22
N VAL A 29 2.63 1.26 -1.51
CA VAL A 29 3.53 2.41 -1.48
C VAL A 29 4.88 2.02 -0.88
N ASP A 30 4.89 1.28 0.23
CA ASP A 30 6.12 0.80 0.87
C ASP A 30 6.95 -0.08 -0.09
N LEU A 31 6.32 -1.09 -0.70
CA LEU A 31 6.98 -1.98 -1.67
C LEU A 31 7.52 -1.24 -2.89
N LEU A 32 6.83 -0.20 -3.37
CA LEU A 32 7.29 0.63 -4.48
C LEU A 32 8.63 1.34 -4.17
N THR A 33 8.89 1.68 -2.90
CA THR A 33 10.18 2.26 -2.48
C THR A 33 11.33 1.26 -2.52
N LEU A 34 11.04 -0.04 -2.43
CA LEU A 34 12.02 -1.12 -2.34
C LEU A 34 12.43 -1.70 -3.69
N VAL A 35 11.62 -1.48 -4.72
CA VAL A 35 11.81 -2.08 -6.06
C VAL A 35 12.49 -1.08 -7.03
N PRO A 36 13.28 -1.57 -8.01
CA PRO A 36 13.94 -0.70 -8.98
C PRO A 36 12.94 -0.06 -9.95
N LEU A 37 13.33 1.06 -10.56
CA LEU A 37 12.49 1.86 -11.46
C LEU A 37 11.75 1.06 -12.57
N PRO A 38 12.34 0.04 -13.22
CA PRO A 38 11.61 -0.76 -14.21
C PRO A 38 10.40 -1.48 -13.62
N VAL A 39 10.51 -1.96 -12.38
CA VAL A 39 9.42 -2.62 -11.65
C VAL A 39 8.35 -1.59 -11.27
N GLN A 40 8.76 -0.39 -10.82
CA GLN A 40 7.83 0.70 -10.53
C GLN A 40 7.01 1.10 -11.78
N ASN A 41 7.68 1.27 -12.92
CA ASN A 41 7.02 1.59 -14.20
C ASN A 41 6.05 0.48 -14.63
N ARG A 42 6.42 -0.79 -14.41
CA ARG A 42 5.53 -1.93 -14.68
C ARG A 42 4.32 -1.93 -13.76
N THR A 43 4.51 -1.69 -12.48
CA THR A 43 3.43 -1.56 -11.49
C THR A 43 2.46 -0.44 -11.86
N GLN A 44 2.97 0.74 -12.24
CA GLN A 44 2.14 1.86 -12.69
C GLN A 44 1.30 1.48 -13.92
N ARG A 45 1.89 0.73 -14.86
CA ARG A 45 1.17 0.21 -16.03
C ARG A 45 0.06 -0.77 -15.64
N MET A 46 0.33 -1.70 -14.72
CA MET A 46 -0.70 -2.65 -14.24
C MET A 46 -1.87 -1.95 -13.55
N LEU A 47 -1.59 -0.93 -12.72
CA LEU A 47 -2.63 -0.11 -12.10
C LEU A 47 -3.46 0.65 -13.14
N ARG A 48 -2.81 1.19 -14.19
CA ARG A 48 -3.52 1.83 -15.29
C ARG A 48 -4.40 0.84 -16.05
N GLU A 49 -3.89 -0.35 -16.37
CA GLU A 49 -4.65 -1.42 -17.03
C GLU A 49 -5.85 -1.88 -16.18
N LEU A 50 -5.72 -1.90 -14.84
CA LEU A 50 -6.82 -2.19 -13.93
C LEU A 50 -7.91 -1.10 -13.98
N LEU A 51 -7.52 0.17 -14.02
CA LEU A 51 -8.46 1.28 -14.15
C LEU A 51 -9.15 1.28 -15.53
N GLU A 52 -8.42 0.98 -16.60
CA GLU A 52 -8.95 0.89 -17.97
C GLU A 52 -9.95 -0.26 -18.12
N ARG A 53 -9.71 -1.38 -17.42
CA ARG A 53 -10.63 -2.53 -17.39
C ARG A 53 -11.97 -2.23 -16.71
N GLN A 54 -12.07 -1.16 -15.92
CA GLN A 54 -13.29 -0.76 -15.20
C GLN A 54 -13.99 -1.95 -14.51
N PRO A 55 -13.39 -2.54 -13.46
CA PRO A 55 -13.97 -3.69 -12.79
C PRO A 55 -15.40 -3.38 -12.31
N ASP A 56 -16.33 -4.27 -12.64
CA ASP A 56 -17.77 -4.09 -12.38
C ASP A 56 -18.11 -4.29 -10.90
N THR A 57 -17.21 -4.95 -10.16
CA THR A 57 -17.40 -5.25 -8.73
C THR A 57 -16.21 -4.85 -7.87
N LYS A 58 -16.49 -4.52 -6.59
CA LYS A 58 -15.44 -4.30 -5.59
C LYS A 58 -14.47 -5.48 -5.53
N ARG A 59 -14.97 -6.72 -5.66
CA ARG A 59 -14.15 -7.94 -5.57
C ARG A 59 -13.13 -8.04 -6.70
N GLU A 60 -13.51 -7.69 -7.92
CA GLU A 60 -12.60 -7.66 -9.07
C GLU A 60 -11.55 -6.56 -8.93
N CYS A 61 -11.95 -5.39 -8.43
CA CYS A 61 -11.01 -4.31 -8.12
C CYS A 61 -9.97 -4.76 -7.07
N VAL A 62 -10.43 -5.36 -5.97
CA VAL A 62 -9.54 -5.87 -4.92
C VAL A 62 -8.62 -6.98 -5.45
N ALA A 63 -9.14 -7.92 -6.25
CA ALA A 63 -8.33 -8.98 -6.85
C ALA A 63 -7.23 -8.41 -7.76
N GLY A 64 -7.54 -7.40 -8.57
CA GLY A 64 -6.55 -6.72 -9.40
C GLY A 64 -5.48 -5.98 -8.59
N VAL A 65 -5.85 -5.38 -7.45
CA VAL A 65 -4.88 -4.77 -6.54
C VAL A 65 -4.01 -5.83 -5.85
N ASP A 66 -4.59 -6.97 -5.47
CA ASP A 66 -3.85 -8.09 -4.87
C ASP A 66 -2.84 -8.68 -5.87
N ASP A 67 -3.16 -8.76 -7.16
CA ASP A 67 -2.23 -9.16 -8.23
C ASP A 67 -1.05 -8.19 -8.36
N VAL A 68 -1.31 -6.89 -8.25
CA VAL A 68 -0.27 -5.84 -8.26
C VAL A 68 0.64 -5.96 -7.04
N LEU A 69 0.07 -6.18 -5.86
CA LEU A 69 0.82 -6.41 -4.63
C LEU A 69 1.69 -7.67 -4.74
N ALA A 70 1.15 -8.78 -5.23
CA ALA A 70 1.90 -10.02 -5.42
C ALA A 70 3.07 -9.83 -6.41
N TYR A 71 2.90 -9.04 -7.47
CA TYR A 71 3.98 -8.69 -8.39
C TYR A 71 5.08 -7.89 -7.68
N LEU A 72 4.71 -6.87 -6.90
CA LEU A 72 5.66 -6.06 -6.15
C LEU A 72 6.44 -6.88 -5.12
N GLU A 73 5.76 -7.72 -4.35
CA GLU A 73 6.38 -8.58 -3.32
C GLU A 73 7.43 -9.52 -3.92
N ARG A 74 7.12 -10.16 -5.06
CA ARG A 74 8.06 -11.04 -5.77
C ARG A 74 9.32 -10.30 -6.19
N ASN A 75 9.17 -9.07 -6.67
CA ASN A 75 10.31 -8.27 -7.14
C ASN A 75 11.08 -7.60 -5.99
N ALA A 76 10.41 -7.27 -4.89
CA ALA A 76 11.06 -6.78 -3.67
C ALA A 76 11.89 -7.89 -3.01
N ALA A 77 11.39 -9.13 -3.01
CA ALA A 77 12.09 -10.31 -2.46
C ALA A 77 13.34 -10.73 -3.26
N MET A 78 13.47 -10.31 -4.53
CA MET A 78 14.63 -10.64 -5.39
C MET A 78 15.87 -9.76 -5.13
N ARG A 79 15.79 -8.71 -4.30
CA ARG A 79 16.99 -7.96 -3.92
C ARG A 79 17.84 -8.76 -2.93
N PRO A 80 19.17 -8.89 -3.13
CA PRO A 80 20.04 -9.41 -2.11
C PRO A 80 19.92 -8.53 -0.88
N ARG A 81 19.60 -9.14 0.27
CA ARG A 81 19.49 -8.51 1.58
C ARG A 81 20.69 -7.59 1.84
N THR A 82 20.50 -6.31 1.65
CA THR A 82 21.30 -5.28 2.33
C THR A 82 20.46 -4.77 3.49
N ARG A 83 20.68 -5.44 4.64
CA ARG A 83 20.48 -4.98 6.03
C ARG A 83 19.10 -4.46 6.48
N SER A 84 18.46 -5.31 7.28
CA SER A 84 17.89 -5.04 8.61
C SER A 84 16.98 -3.80 8.83
N SER A 85 15.73 -4.05 9.20
CA SER A 85 15.33 -3.99 10.62
C SER A 85 13.94 -4.59 10.83
N VAL A 86 13.90 -5.54 11.76
CA VAL A 86 12.70 -6.02 12.42
C VAL A 86 12.09 -4.82 13.14
N THR A 87 10.87 -4.43 12.79
CA THR A 87 10.03 -3.65 13.70
C THR A 87 8.79 -4.47 13.99
N ASN A 88 8.86 -5.18 15.12
CA ASN A 88 7.67 -5.58 15.86
C ASN A 88 6.88 -4.30 16.15
N PHE A 89 5.82 -4.06 15.40
CA PHE A 89 4.79 -3.13 15.81
C PHE A 89 3.88 -3.85 16.80
N ASP A 90 4.31 -3.88 18.06
CA ASP A 90 3.39 -4.09 19.18
C ASP A 90 2.45 -2.89 19.23
N TYR A 91 1.29 -3.04 18.59
CA TYR A 91 0.15 -2.16 18.77
C TYR A 91 -0.36 -2.35 20.21
N VAL A 92 0.11 -1.50 21.12
CA VAL A 92 -0.51 -1.36 22.45
C VAL A 92 -1.90 -0.78 22.22
N ALA A 93 -2.91 -1.65 22.28
CA ALA A 93 -4.31 -1.27 22.31
C ALA A 93 -4.53 -0.31 23.48
N VAL A 94 -4.92 0.93 23.14
CA VAL A 94 -5.43 1.92 24.09
C VAL A 94 -6.78 1.41 24.62
N GLY A 95 -6.71 0.62 25.70
CA GLY A 95 -7.86 0.23 26.51
C GLY A 95 -8.02 1.22 27.68
N LYS A 96 -8.99 2.13 27.55
CA LYS A 96 -9.54 2.94 28.66
C LYS A 96 -9.92 2.04 29.86
N ILE A 97 -9.84 2.55 31.10
CA ILE A 97 -10.95 2.64 32.08
C ILE A 97 -10.47 3.25 33.44
N ARG A 98 -11.07 4.42 33.74
CA ARG A 98 -11.41 5.15 35.00
C ARG A 98 -10.46 5.35 36.20
N PRO A 99 -10.50 6.55 36.83
CA PRO A 99 -9.90 6.83 38.13
C PRO A 99 -10.85 6.51 39.30
N SER A 100 -10.29 6.24 40.47
CA SER A 100 -10.92 6.40 41.79
C SER A 100 -9.90 6.99 42.74
#